data_AF-A0A529NSB1-F1
#
_entry.id   AF-A0A529NSB1-F1
#
_cell.length_a   1.000
_cell.length_b   1.000
_cell.length_c   1.000
_cell.angle_alpha   90.00
_cell.angle_beta   90.00
_cell.angle_gamma   90.00
#
_symmetry.space_group_name_H-M   'P 1'
#
loop_
_entity.id
_entity.type
_entity.pdbx_description
1 polymer ?
#
loop_
_entity_poly.entity_id
_entity_poly.type
_entity_poly.pdbx_seq_one_letter_code
_entity_poly.pdbx_strand_id
1 'polypeptide(L)'
;NIQPFFAELSEGGLAVAHNGNLTNALTVQRALQKQGSIFSSTSDTETLLHLVATSKERDLNSRFIDAVRQVEGAFSLVAMTAKKMIGCRDPLGIRPLVLGDLDGAWILASETCALDIIGARFVRDIKPGEMVVITSKGIESLFPFEPQKTRFCIFEYVYFARPDSSVEGRNVYEVRKR
;
A
#
# COMPACT_ATOMS: atom_id res chain seq x y z
N ASN A 1 8.91 1.53 15.46
CA ASN A 1 9.51 1.59 14.10
C ASN A 1 8.92 2.79 13.38
N ILE A 2 9.77 3.71 12.92
CA ILE A 2 9.35 4.94 12.22
C ILE A 2 9.26 4.64 10.72
N GLN A 3 8.22 5.14 10.06
CA GLN A 3 8.04 5.09 8.61
C GLN A 3 8.01 6.52 8.04
N PRO A 4 8.30 6.74 6.74
CA PRO A 4 8.61 5.76 5.70
C PRO A 4 9.95 5.04 5.91
N PHE A 5 10.03 3.77 5.54
CA PHE A 5 11.32 3.10 5.43
C PHE A 5 11.94 3.41 4.08
N PHE A 6 13.24 3.73 4.07
CA PHE A 6 14.01 4.01 2.87
C PHE A 6 15.15 3.00 2.75
N ALA A 7 15.37 2.51 1.53
CA ALA A 7 16.54 1.70 1.18
C ALA A 7 17.10 2.14 -0.17
N GLU A 8 18.43 2.17 -0.26
CA GLU A 8 19.12 2.34 -1.54
C GLU A 8 19.21 0.97 -2.23
N LEU A 9 18.56 0.82 -3.39
CA LEU A 9 18.64 -0.38 -4.21
C LEU A 9 19.65 -0.18 -5.35
N SER A 10 20.00 -1.26 -6.04
CA SER A 10 20.90 -1.18 -7.22
C SER A 10 20.40 -0.25 -8.34
N GLU A 11 19.08 0.00 -8.39
CA GLU A 11 18.43 0.89 -9.37
C GLU A 11 18.07 2.27 -8.79
N GLY A 12 18.47 2.55 -7.55
CA GLY A 12 18.23 3.79 -6.82
C GLY A 12 17.36 3.62 -5.57
N GLY A 13 17.13 4.74 -4.88
CA GLY A 13 16.34 4.79 -3.64
C GLY A 13 14.86 4.40 -3.80
N LEU A 14 14.38 3.59 -2.86
CA LEU A 14 12.98 3.21 -2.68
C LEU A 14 12.53 3.55 -1.25
N ALA A 15 11.49 4.38 -1.13
CA ALA A 15 10.80 4.65 0.12
C ALA A 15 9.45 3.91 0.15
N VAL A 16 9.07 3.34 1.31
CA VAL A 16 7.80 2.63 1.48
C VAL A 16 7.14 3.01 2.80
N ALA A 17 5.84 3.29 2.73
CA ALA A 17 4.93 3.41 3.85
C ALA A 17 3.86 2.31 3.78
N HIS A 18 3.51 1.74 4.92
CA HIS A 18 2.65 0.58 5.05
C HIS A 18 1.65 0.79 6.18
N ASN A 19 0.36 0.64 5.84
CA ASN A 19 -0.73 0.48 6.77
C ASN A 19 -1.28 -0.93 6.66
N GLY A 20 -1.14 -1.73 7.72
CA GLY A 20 -1.51 -3.13 7.70
C GLY A 20 -0.68 -3.98 8.65
N ASN A 21 -0.78 -5.29 8.46
CA ASN A 21 0.02 -6.28 9.16
C ASN A 21 0.25 -7.48 8.24
N LEU A 22 1.52 -7.82 8.03
CA LEU A 22 1.94 -8.96 7.23
C LEU A 22 2.06 -10.19 8.14
N THR A 23 1.08 -11.09 8.06
CA THR A 23 0.96 -12.25 8.97
C THR A 23 2.10 -13.25 8.84
N ASN A 24 2.75 -13.30 7.67
CA ASN A 24 3.90 -14.17 7.41
C ASN A 24 5.26 -13.44 7.45
N ALA A 25 5.32 -12.16 7.86
CA ALA A 25 6.55 -11.35 7.80
C ALA A 25 7.74 -11.99 8.53
N LEU A 26 7.54 -12.54 9.73
CA LEU A 26 8.63 -13.20 10.48
C LEU A 26 9.15 -14.45 9.76
N THR A 27 8.28 -15.20 9.09
CA THR A 27 8.66 -16.39 8.32
C THR A 27 9.51 -15.97 7.12
N VAL A 28 9.06 -14.94 6.38
CA VAL A 28 9.78 -14.39 5.23
C VAL A 28 11.12 -13.78 5.65
N GLN A 29 11.14 -13.00 6.73
CA GLN A 29 12.34 -12.40 7.30
C GLN A 29 13.39 -13.47 7.62
N ARG A 30 13.00 -14.57 8.28
CA ARG A 30 13.92 -15.68 8.59
C ARG A 30 14.46 -16.35 7.33
N ALA A 31 13.66 -16.48 6.27
CA ALA A 31 14.12 -17.02 5.00
C ALA A 31 15.15 -16.11 4.33
N LEU A 32 14.91 -14.80 4.33
CA LEU A 32 15.84 -13.79 3.81
C LEU A 32 17.14 -13.72 4.63
N GLN A 33 17.06 -13.82 5.96
CA GLN A 33 18.23 -13.88 6.84
C GLN A 33 19.11 -15.10 6.57
N LYS A 34 18.50 -16.27 6.31
CA LYS A 34 19.24 -17.48 5.89
C LYS A 34 19.96 -17.30 4.55
N GLN A 35 19.49 -16.39 3.70
CA GLN A 35 20.12 -16.01 2.44
C GLN A 35 21.16 -14.88 2.61
N GLY A 36 21.38 -14.40 3.83
CA GLY A 36 22.38 -13.38 4.16
C GLY A 36 21.84 -11.95 4.30
N SER A 37 20.51 -11.74 4.25
CA SER A 37 19.93 -10.41 4.50
C SER A 37 20.07 -10.01 5.97
N ILE A 38 20.53 -8.78 6.21
CA ILE A 38 20.64 -8.20 7.56
C ILE A 38 19.45 -7.25 7.75
N PHE A 39 18.73 -7.44 8.85
CA PHE A 39 17.59 -6.61 9.24
C PHE A 39 17.96 -5.73 10.42
N SER A 40 17.53 -4.48 10.39
CA SER A 40 17.73 -3.48 11.43
C SER A 40 16.50 -3.31 12.33
N SER A 41 15.35 -3.86 11.94
CA SER A 41 14.11 -3.82 12.69
C SER A 41 13.27 -5.10 12.55
N THR A 42 12.20 -5.17 13.33
CA THR A 42 11.15 -6.20 13.22
C THR A 42 9.96 -5.73 12.38
N SER A 43 10.12 -4.64 11.62
CA SER A 43 9.03 -4.04 10.85
C SER A 43 8.69 -4.83 9.60
N ASP A 44 7.41 -5.15 9.42
CA ASP A 44 6.86 -5.76 8.19
C ASP A 44 7.29 -5.02 6.91
N THR A 45 7.34 -3.68 6.97
CA THR A 45 7.80 -2.82 5.88
C THR A 45 9.24 -3.09 5.44
N GLU A 46 10.13 -3.42 6.38
CA GLU A 46 11.52 -3.76 6.06
C GLU A 46 11.60 -5.12 5.36
N THR A 47 10.78 -6.09 5.78
CA THR A 47 10.64 -7.38 5.07
C THR A 47 10.24 -7.18 3.62
N LEU A 48 9.28 -6.28 3.35
CA LEU A 48 8.89 -5.95 1.98
C LEU A 48 10.04 -5.32 1.19
N LEU A 49 10.82 -4.42 1.78
CA LEU A 49 11.99 -3.82 1.12
C LEU A 49 13.05 -4.86 0.74
N HIS A 50 13.36 -5.81 1.63
CA HIS A 50 14.29 -6.89 1.31
C HIS A 50 13.77 -7.80 0.20
N LEU A 51 12.47 -8.11 0.17
CA LEU A 51 11.87 -8.86 -0.94
C LEU A 51 12.06 -8.12 -2.27
N VAL A 52 11.78 -6.82 -2.31
CA VAL A 52 12.00 -6.01 -3.53
C VAL A 52 13.48 -5.98 -3.92
N ALA A 53 14.38 -5.85 -2.95
CA ALA A 53 15.83 -5.78 -3.18
C ALA A 53 16.43 -7.10 -3.71
N THR A 54 15.88 -8.23 -3.27
CA THR A 54 16.37 -9.57 -3.62
C THR A 54 15.67 -10.19 -4.83
N SER A 55 14.58 -9.57 -5.30
CA SER A 55 13.85 -10.03 -6.48
C SER A 55 14.73 -10.04 -7.73
N LYS A 56 14.58 -11.09 -8.53
CA LYS A 56 15.31 -11.29 -9.79
C LYS A 56 14.63 -10.66 -11.00
N GLU A 57 13.46 -10.04 -10.79
CA GLU A 57 12.73 -9.37 -11.86
C GLU A 57 13.52 -8.18 -12.41
N ARG A 58 13.25 -7.82 -13.67
CA ARG A 58 14.07 -6.84 -14.40
C ARG A 58 13.79 -5.40 -14.01
N ASP A 59 12.53 -5.06 -13.79
CA ASP A 59 12.12 -3.69 -13.49
C ASP A 59 11.46 -3.60 -12.11
N LEU A 60 11.48 -2.40 -11.52
CA LEU A 60 10.95 -2.17 -10.18
C LEU A 60 9.46 -2.52 -10.02
N ASN A 61 8.61 -2.34 -11.04
CA ASN A 61 7.19 -2.71 -10.88
C ASN A 61 7.07 -4.23 -10.74
N SER A 62 7.77 -4.98 -11.59
CA SER A 62 7.79 -6.44 -11.52
C SER A 62 8.41 -6.94 -10.21
N ARG A 63 9.49 -6.33 -9.72
CA ARG A 63 10.06 -6.65 -8.40
C ARG A 63 9.10 -6.35 -7.25
N PHE A 64 8.38 -5.23 -7.33
CA PHE A 64 7.37 -4.88 -6.33
C PHE A 64 6.21 -5.88 -6.34
N ILE A 65 5.76 -6.28 -7.53
CA ILE A 65 4.72 -7.31 -7.72
C ILE A 65 5.19 -8.66 -7.14
N ASP A 66 6.41 -9.08 -7.45
CA ASP A 66 7.02 -10.29 -6.90
C ASP A 66 7.05 -10.26 -5.36
N ALA A 67 7.48 -9.13 -4.79
CA ALA A 67 7.51 -8.95 -3.34
C ALA A 67 6.12 -9.03 -2.70
N VAL A 68 5.13 -8.28 -3.21
CA VAL A 68 3.78 -8.28 -2.61
C VAL A 68 3.03 -9.60 -2.78
N ARG A 69 3.41 -10.44 -3.75
CA ARG A 69 2.86 -11.80 -3.92
C ARG A 69 3.40 -12.81 -2.90
N GLN A 70 4.54 -12.52 -2.27
CA GLN A 70 5.16 -13.39 -1.27
C GLN A 70 4.69 -13.11 0.17
N VAL A 71 4.00 -11.99 0.38
CA VAL A 71 3.50 -11.59 1.70
C VAL A 71 2.03 -11.91 1.86
N GLU A 72 1.65 -12.32 3.07
CA GLU A 72 0.28 -12.63 3.46
C GLU A 72 -0.18 -11.62 4.51
N GLY A 73 -1.48 -11.34 4.53
CA GLY A 73 -2.11 -10.46 5.52
C GLY A 73 -2.85 -9.30 4.89
N ALA A 74 -2.90 -8.19 5.62
CA ALA A 74 -3.59 -6.97 5.23
C ALA A 74 -2.56 -5.88 4.94
N PHE A 75 -2.69 -5.18 3.81
CA PHE A 75 -1.82 -4.05 3.51
C PHE A 75 -2.47 -3.03 2.56
N SER A 76 -2.24 -1.76 2.90
CA SER A 76 -2.25 -0.62 1.99
C SER A 76 -0.84 -0.05 1.97
N LEU A 77 -0.22 -0.03 0.81
CA LEU A 77 1.16 0.38 0.61
C LEU A 77 1.21 1.63 -0.25
N VAL A 78 2.08 2.56 0.13
CA VAL A 78 2.54 3.64 -0.75
C VAL A 78 4.05 3.53 -0.85
N ALA A 79 4.57 3.39 -2.06
CA ALA A 79 6.00 3.35 -2.34
C ALA A 79 6.40 4.47 -3.30
N MET A 80 7.62 4.97 -3.19
CA MET A 80 8.09 6.08 -4.00
C MET A 80 9.56 5.90 -4.39
N THR A 81 9.85 6.31 -5.61
CA THR A 81 11.20 6.48 -6.16
C THR A 81 11.33 7.88 -6.74
N ALA A 82 12.53 8.22 -7.22
CA ALA A 82 12.75 9.48 -7.93
C ALA A 82 11.88 9.68 -9.19
N LYS A 83 11.31 8.61 -9.76
CA LYS A 83 10.59 8.66 -11.05
C LYS A 83 9.09 8.35 -10.96
N LYS A 84 8.64 7.70 -9.89
CA LYS A 84 7.26 7.21 -9.77
C LYS A 84 6.83 6.98 -8.33
N MET A 85 5.52 7.08 -8.12
CA MET A 85 4.82 6.66 -6.90
C MET A 85 3.99 5.42 -7.21
N ILE A 86 3.90 4.49 -6.27
CA ILE A 86 3.15 3.25 -6.36
C ILE A 86 2.17 3.22 -5.19
N GLY A 87 0.90 2.94 -5.46
CA GLY A 87 -0.10 2.57 -4.45
C GLY A 87 -0.48 1.12 -4.64
N CYS A 88 -0.53 0.31 -3.58
CA CYS A 88 -0.91 -1.09 -3.71
C CYS A 88 -1.78 -1.53 -2.54
N ARG A 89 -2.84 -2.27 -2.84
CA ARG A 89 -3.78 -2.80 -1.84
C ARG A 89 -3.80 -4.32 -1.88
N ASP A 90 -3.89 -4.95 -0.72
CA ASP A 90 -3.98 -6.40 -0.60
C ASP A 90 -5.19 -6.96 -1.37
N PRO A 91 -5.15 -8.22 -1.86
CA PRO A 91 -6.20 -8.80 -2.69
C PRO A 91 -7.56 -8.91 -1.98
N LEU A 92 -7.58 -8.88 -0.64
CA LEU A 92 -8.81 -8.93 0.15
C LEU A 92 -9.37 -7.52 0.42
N GLY A 93 -8.58 -6.47 0.18
CA GLY A 93 -8.93 -5.07 0.38
C GLY A 93 -9.16 -4.73 1.84
N ILE A 94 -8.38 -5.29 2.76
CA ILE A 94 -8.68 -5.21 4.19
C ILE A 94 -8.51 -3.78 4.72
N ARG A 95 -7.41 -3.12 4.36
CA ARG A 95 -7.12 -1.72 4.73
C ARG A 95 -7.55 -0.76 3.62
N PRO A 96 -8.03 0.45 3.94
CA PRO A 96 -8.46 1.40 2.91
C PRO A 96 -7.26 2.07 2.23
N LEU A 97 -7.45 2.47 0.98
CA LEU A 97 -6.54 3.30 0.21
C LEU A 97 -7.35 4.00 -0.88
N VAL A 98 -7.29 5.32 -0.92
CA VAL A 98 -8.05 6.16 -1.85
C VAL A 98 -7.12 6.96 -2.75
N LEU A 99 -7.59 7.23 -3.96
CA LEU A 99 -6.96 8.11 -4.93
C LEU A 99 -7.69 9.47 -4.93
N GLY A 100 -6.92 10.53 -4.79
CA GLY A 100 -7.34 11.92 -4.95
C GLY A 100 -6.57 12.63 -6.06
N ASP A 101 -7.06 13.81 -6.41
CA ASP A 101 -6.51 14.70 -7.42
C ASP A 101 -6.56 16.15 -6.91
N LEU A 102 -5.42 16.83 -6.90
CA LEU A 102 -5.30 18.25 -6.58
C LEU A 102 -4.60 18.94 -7.75
N ASP A 103 -5.37 19.67 -8.56
CA ASP A 103 -4.86 20.41 -9.73
C ASP A 103 -4.01 19.56 -10.69
N GLY A 104 -4.40 18.29 -10.90
CA GLY A 104 -3.68 17.33 -11.73
C GLY A 104 -2.58 16.54 -11.01
N ALA A 105 -2.31 16.83 -9.73
CA ALA A 105 -1.41 16.05 -8.89
C ALA A 105 -2.17 14.91 -8.21
N TRP A 106 -1.76 13.67 -8.52
CA TRP A 106 -2.33 12.47 -7.90
C TRP A 106 -1.89 12.31 -6.45
N ILE A 107 -2.83 12.00 -5.57
CA ILE A 107 -2.62 11.84 -4.13
C ILE A 107 -3.15 10.48 -3.70
N LEU A 108 -2.38 9.78 -2.87
CA LEU A 108 -2.81 8.54 -2.21
C LEU A 108 -2.97 8.80 -0.72
N ALA A 109 -4.09 8.35 -0.14
CA ALA A 109 -4.36 8.48 1.29
C ALA A 109 -5.10 7.25 1.81
N SER A 110 -5.01 6.96 3.11
CA SER A 110 -5.82 5.90 3.72
C SER A 110 -7.31 6.27 3.80
N GLU A 111 -7.64 7.55 3.96
CA GLU A 111 -9.02 8.02 4.14
C GLU A 111 -9.29 9.30 3.34
N THR A 112 -10.55 9.52 2.93
CA THR A 112 -10.95 10.69 2.15
C THR A 112 -10.81 12.00 2.91
N CYS A 113 -10.92 11.99 4.24
CA CYS A 113 -10.78 13.20 5.05
C CYS A 113 -9.41 13.88 4.83
N ALA A 114 -8.36 13.11 4.52
CA ALA A 114 -7.06 13.67 4.21
C ALA A 114 -7.06 14.47 2.90
N LEU A 115 -7.89 14.06 1.93
CA LEU A 115 -8.12 14.79 0.68
C LEU A 115 -8.92 16.07 0.95
N ASP A 116 -9.98 15.96 1.74
CA ASP A 116 -10.86 17.09 2.08
C ASP A 116 -10.09 18.22 2.76
N ILE A 117 -9.20 17.88 3.71
CA ILE A 117 -8.38 18.85 4.46
C ILE A 117 -7.48 19.69 3.54
N ILE A 118 -6.96 19.10 2.46
CA ILE A 118 -6.06 19.78 1.52
C ILE A 118 -6.80 20.31 0.28
N GLY A 119 -8.13 20.18 0.23
CA GLY A 119 -8.95 20.59 -0.92
C GLY A 119 -8.80 19.70 -2.16
N ALA A 120 -8.26 18.48 -2.01
CA ALA A 120 -8.13 17.55 -3.12
C ALA A 120 -9.47 16.88 -3.43
N ARG A 121 -9.77 16.70 -4.72
CA ARG A 121 -10.96 16.00 -5.18
C ARG A 121 -10.78 14.50 -4.99
N PHE A 122 -11.74 13.84 -4.36
CA PHE A 122 -11.82 12.37 -4.35
C PHE A 122 -12.07 11.84 -5.76
N VAL A 123 -11.27 10.84 -6.17
CA VAL A 123 -11.37 10.22 -7.50
C VAL A 123 -12.04 8.86 -7.39
N ARG A 124 -11.48 7.95 -6.57
CA ARG A 124 -12.02 6.60 -6.30
C ARG A 124 -11.23 5.90 -5.20
N ASP A 125 -11.80 4.84 -4.64
CA ASP A 125 -11.04 3.83 -3.90
C ASP A 125 -10.06 3.08 -4.83
N ILE A 126 -8.89 2.72 -4.29
CA ILE A 126 -8.01 1.72 -4.90
C ILE A 126 -8.65 0.34 -4.66
N LYS A 127 -8.85 -0.42 -5.73
CA LYS A 127 -9.54 -1.70 -5.67
C LYS A 127 -8.72 -2.73 -4.89
N PRO A 128 -9.38 -3.73 -4.26
CA PRO A 128 -8.70 -4.90 -3.72
C PRO A 128 -7.81 -5.55 -4.77
N GLY A 129 -6.53 -5.78 -4.42
CA GLY A 129 -5.54 -6.36 -5.31
C GLY A 129 -5.08 -5.45 -6.46
N GLU A 130 -5.41 -4.16 -6.42
CA GLU A 130 -4.91 -3.19 -7.38
C GLU A 130 -3.57 -2.61 -6.95
N MET A 131 -2.67 -2.49 -7.93
CA MET A 131 -1.45 -1.70 -7.85
C MET A 131 -1.54 -0.56 -8.86
N VAL A 132 -1.62 0.69 -8.38
CA VAL A 132 -1.52 1.87 -9.23
C VAL A 132 -0.08 2.36 -9.32
N VAL A 133 0.35 2.71 -10.53
CA VAL A 133 1.66 3.30 -10.81
C VAL A 133 1.45 4.71 -11.35
N ILE A 134 1.95 5.70 -10.63
CA ILE A 134 1.80 7.12 -10.93
C ILE A 134 3.16 7.65 -11.38
N THR A 135 3.20 8.23 -12.58
CA THR A 135 4.38 8.85 -13.18
C THR A 135 4.03 10.23 -13.74
N SER A 136 5.02 10.97 -14.24
CA SER A 136 4.77 12.21 -14.99
C SER A 136 3.93 12.04 -16.25
N LYS A 137 3.79 10.80 -16.77
CA LYS A 137 2.96 10.49 -17.94
C LYS A 137 1.50 10.20 -17.58
N GLY A 138 1.18 10.07 -16.29
CA GLY A 138 -0.14 9.71 -15.80
C GLY A 138 -0.13 8.50 -14.88
N ILE A 139 -1.32 7.90 -14.72
CA ILE A 139 -1.60 6.78 -13.83
C ILE A 139 -1.94 5.51 -14.63
N GLU A 140 -1.40 4.38 -14.20
CA GLU A 140 -1.68 3.05 -14.73
C GLU A 140 -2.12 2.13 -13.60
N SER A 141 -3.13 1.28 -13.85
CA SER A 141 -3.60 0.26 -12.91
C SER A 141 -3.14 -1.12 -13.36
N LEU A 142 -2.48 -1.84 -12.46
CA LEU A 142 -2.07 -3.23 -12.59
C LEU A 142 -2.84 -4.07 -11.58
N PHE A 143 -3.16 -5.32 -11.94
CA PHE A 143 -3.84 -6.28 -11.07
C PHE A 143 -2.98 -7.52 -10.90
N PRO A 144 -1.96 -7.47 -10.02
CA PRO A 144 -1.00 -8.57 -9.87
C PRO A 144 -1.57 -9.78 -9.13
N PHE A 145 -2.76 -9.72 -8.56
CA PHE A 145 -3.35 -10.84 -7.82
C PHE A 145 -4.54 -11.43 -8.57
N GLU A 146 -4.78 -12.73 -8.36
CA GLU A 146 -6.05 -13.34 -8.75
C GLU A 146 -7.20 -12.67 -8.00
N PRO A 147 -8.35 -12.40 -8.65
CA PRO A 147 -9.50 -11.80 -7.98
C PRO A 147 -9.95 -12.63 -6.78
N GLN A 148 -10.10 -11.96 -5.63
CA GLN A 148 -10.56 -12.57 -4.38
C GLN A 148 -11.86 -11.91 -3.89
N LYS A 149 -12.64 -12.65 -3.10
CA LYS A 149 -13.81 -12.09 -2.43
C LYS A 149 -13.35 -11.17 -1.30
N THR A 150 -13.79 -9.91 -1.35
CA THR A 150 -13.38 -8.86 -0.41
C THR A 150 -13.67 -9.20 1.06
N ARG A 151 -12.80 -8.73 1.95
CA ARG A 151 -12.87 -8.86 3.41
C ARG A 151 -12.52 -7.54 4.08
N PHE A 152 -13.15 -6.47 3.62
CA PHE A 152 -12.94 -5.12 4.15
C PHE A 152 -13.08 -5.08 5.69
N CYS A 153 -12.18 -4.38 6.36
CA CYS A 153 -12.13 -4.35 7.83
C CYS A 153 -13.35 -3.62 8.42
N ILE A 154 -14.23 -4.36 9.09
CA ILE A 154 -15.43 -3.78 9.72
C ILE A 154 -15.10 -2.76 10.81
N PHE A 155 -13.94 -2.89 11.48
CA PHE A 155 -13.51 -1.94 12.51
C PHE A 155 -13.23 -0.53 11.96
N GLU A 156 -12.98 -0.37 10.65
CA GLU A 156 -12.90 0.95 10.03
C GLU A 156 -14.25 1.68 10.18
N TYR A 157 -15.37 0.99 9.91
CA TYR A 157 -16.70 1.55 10.11
C TYR A 157 -17.06 1.73 11.58
N VAL A 158 -16.70 0.79 12.44
CA VAL A 158 -17.12 0.83 13.85
C VAL A 158 -16.31 1.83 14.67
N TYR A 159 -15.01 1.99 14.37
CA TYR A 159 -14.09 2.67 15.28
C TYR A 159 -12.98 3.50 14.60
N PHE A 160 -12.19 2.90 13.72
CA PHE A 160 -10.92 3.50 13.27
C PHE A 160 -11.09 4.71 12.35
N ALA A 161 -11.91 4.60 11.31
CA ALA A 161 -12.06 5.68 10.35
C ALA A 161 -12.72 6.89 11.00
N ARG A 162 -12.38 8.09 10.55
CA ARG A 162 -13.04 9.28 11.05
C ARG A 162 -14.49 9.35 10.55
N PRO A 163 -15.43 9.92 11.34
CA PRO A 163 -16.84 9.99 10.94
C PRO A 163 -17.09 10.76 9.63
N ASP A 164 -16.23 11.72 9.31
CA ASP A 164 -16.27 12.52 8.08
C ASP A 164 -15.66 11.80 6.86
N SER A 165 -15.04 10.63 7.04
CA SER A 165 -14.53 9.82 5.94
C SER A 165 -15.64 9.06 5.20
N SER A 166 -15.43 8.86 3.90
CA SER A 166 -16.14 7.85 3.10
C SER A 166 -15.18 6.72 2.78
N VAL A 167 -15.56 5.48 3.09
CA VAL A 167 -14.71 4.30 2.89
C VAL A 167 -15.53 3.26 2.14
N GLU A 168 -14.99 2.68 1.06
CA GLU A 168 -15.72 1.73 0.20
C GLU A 168 -17.09 2.28 -0.26
N GLY A 169 -17.13 3.57 -0.63
CA GLY A 169 -18.34 4.26 -1.07
C GLY A 169 -19.42 4.47 0.00
N ARG A 170 -19.13 4.26 1.29
CA ARG A 170 -20.08 4.51 2.39
C ARG A 170 -19.52 5.55 3.36
N ASN A 171 -20.37 6.51 3.73
CA ASN A 171 -20.04 7.48 4.77
C ASN A 171 -20.01 6.81 6.16
N VAL A 172 -18.94 7.05 6.91
CA VAL A 172 -18.71 6.40 8.21
C VAL A 172 -19.74 6.86 9.27
N TYR A 173 -20.07 8.15 9.32
CA TYR A 173 -21.08 8.68 10.25
C TYR A 173 -22.45 8.01 10.06
N GLU A 174 -22.91 7.88 8.82
CA GLU A 174 -24.19 7.23 8.51
C GLU A 174 -24.21 5.73 8.90
N VAL A 175 -23.07 5.04 8.78
CA VAL A 175 -22.98 3.63 9.22
C VAL A 175 -23.02 3.51 10.74
N ARG A 176 -22.37 4.43 11.48
CA ARG A 176 -22.34 4.40 12.96
C ARG A 176 -23.65 4.84 13.62
N LYS A 177 -24.46 5.64 12.93
CA LYS A 177 -25.74 6.14 13.44
C LYS A 177 -26.86 5.10 13.39
N ARG A 178 -26.75 4.13 12.49
CA ARG A 178 -27.71 3.01 12.34
C ARG A 178 -27.49 1.95 13.40
#